data_AF-A0A529YM95-F1
#
_entry.id   AF-A0A529YM95-F1
#
_cell.length_a   1.000
_cell.length_b   1.000
_cell.length_c   1.000
_cell.angle_alpha   90.00
_cell.angle_beta   90.00
_cell.angle_gamma   90.00
#
_symmetry.space_group_name_H-M   'P 1'
#
loop_
_entity.id
_entity.type
_entity.pdbx_description
1 polymer ?
#
loop_
_entity_poly.entity_id
_entity_poly.type
_entity_poly.pdbx_seq_one_letter_code
_entity_poly.pdbx_strand_id
1 'polypeptide(L)'
;MAKAKSKADASPHEKPVLLSGGNPQIAKGHGDAPVQAYIAAMPGWKSEVGRRLDQLIVQAVPNVQKAVKWNSPFYGMEGEGWFLGIHCFGR
;
A
#
# COMPACT_ATOMS: atom_id res chain seq x y z
N MET A 1 21.49 23.99 5.11
CA MET A 1 21.16 23.49 3.76
C MET A 1 20.85 22.00 3.87
N ALA A 2 19.58 21.60 3.91
CA ALA A 2 19.20 20.20 4.01
C ALA A 2 19.21 19.58 2.60
N LYS A 3 20.06 18.56 2.39
CA LYS A 3 20.14 17.80 1.13
C LYS A 3 18.84 17.01 0.95
N ALA A 4 18.14 17.24 -0.16
CA ALA A 4 17.05 16.37 -0.58
C ALA A 4 17.64 14.99 -0.98
N LYS A 5 17.17 13.92 -0.35
CA LYS A 5 17.49 12.55 -0.75
C LYS A 5 16.62 12.16 -1.95
N SER A 6 17.28 11.83 -3.05
CA SER A 6 16.67 11.31 -4.28
C SER A 6 15.86 10.05 -4.00
N LYS A 7 14.70 9.92 -4.68
CA LYS A 7 13.84 8.72 -4.65
C LYS A 7 14.64 7.52 -5.16
N ALA A 8 14.87 6.55 -4.29
CA ALA A 8 15.46 5.28 -4.66
C ALA A 8 14.39 4.40 -5.31
N ASP A 9 14.69 3.90 -6.51
CA ASP A 9 14.06 2.70 -7.05
C ASP A 9 14.37 1.56 -6.08
N ALA A 10 13.33 1.00 -5.45
CA ALA A 10 13.48 -0.05 -4.46
C ALA A 10 14.04 -1.30 -5.15
N SER A 11 15.27 -1.67 -4.80
CA SER A 11 15.87 -2.94 -5.22
C SER A 11 15.11 -4.10 -4.56
N PRO A 12 14.83 -5.20 -5.27
CA PRO A 12 13.99 -6.31 -4.79
C PRO A 12 14.55 -7.08 -3.57
N HIS A 13 15.71 -6.68 -3.05
CA HIS A 13 16.39 -7.33 -1.92
C HIS A 13 16.43 -6.48 -0.63
N GLU A 14 15.93 -5.24 -0.66
CA GLU A 14 15.93 -4.41 0.53
C GLU A 14 14.71 -4.75 1.40
N LYS A 15 14.94 -4.99 2.71
CA LYS A 15 13.85 -5.28 3.64
C LYS A 15 12.91 -4.07 3.69
N PRO A 16 11.59 -4.26 3.60
CA PRO A 16 10.64 -3.16 3.65
C PRO A 16 10.77 -2.39 4.96
N VAL A 17 10.81 -1.06 4.87
CA VAL A 17 10.79 -0.19 6.04
C VAL A 17 9.41 -0.25 6.68
N LEU A 18 9.36 -0.47 7.99
CA LEU A 18 8.11 -0.51 8.76
C LEU A 18 8.08 0.65 9.76
N LEU A 19 6.91 1.26 9.92
CA LEU A 19 6.64 2.24 10.97
C LEU A 19 6.49 1.56 12.34
N SER A 20 6.49 2.37 13.41
CA SER A 20 6.05 1.94 14.73
C SER A 20 4.68 1.25 14.63
N GLY A 21 4.57 0.04 15.16
CA GLY A 21 3.37 -0.78 15.00
C GLY A 21 3.36 -1.66 13.75
N GLY A 22 4.46 -1.80 13.01
CA GLY A 22 4.63 -2.82 11.97
C GLY A 22 3.96 -2.52 10.63
N ASN A 23 3.49 -1.28 10.42
CA ASN A 23 2.87 -0.86 9.18
C ASN A 23 3.91 -0.54 8.08
N PRO A 24 3.82 -1.09 6.87
CA PRO A 24 4.75 -0.77 5.78
C PRO A 24 4.82 0.72 5.46
N GLN A 25 6.02 1.30 5.42
CA GLN A 25 6.22 2.70 5.04
C GLN A 25 6.28 2.83 3.52
N ILE A 26 5.22 3.36 2.93
CA ILE A 26 5.10 3.56 1.48
C ILE A 26 4.72 5.02 1.20
N ALA A 27 5.41 5.61 0.22
CA ALA A 27 5.13 6.97 -0.19
C ALA A 27 3.68 7.12 -0.70
N LYS A 28 3.08 8.28 -0.43
CA LYS A 28 1.76 8.63 -0.97
C LYS A 28 1.79 8.54 -2.50
N GLY A 29 0.79 7.87 -3.08
CA GLY A 29 0.68 7.69 -4.52
C GLY A 29 -0.72 7.22 -4.91
N HIS A 30 -1.11 7.42 -6.15
CA HIS A 30 -2.36 6.91 -6.73
C HIS A 30 -2.07 5.80 -7.73
N GLY A 31 -3.07 4.97 -7.98
CA GLY A 31 -2.99 3.83 -8.89
C GLY A 31 -2.53 2.55 -8.19
N ASP A 32 -2.34 1.51 -9.00
CA ASP A 32 -2.06 0.15 -8.55
C ASP A 32 -0.64 0.00 -7.98
N ALA A 33 0.37 0.56 -8.65
CA ALA A 33 1.78 0.44 -8.27
C ALA A 33 2.08 0.72 -6.78
N PRO A 34 1.65 1.85 -6.16
CA PRO A 34 1.89 2.09 -4.74
C PRO A 34 1.16 1.10 -3.83
N VAL A 35 -0.01 0.61 -4.22
CA VAL A 35 -0.75 -0.40 -3.45
C VAL A 35 -0.05 -1.76 -3.53
N GLN A 36 0.43 -2.17 -4.71
CA GLN A 36 1.21 -3.41 -4.85
C GLN A 36 2.53 -3.34 -4.07
N ALA A 37 3.21 -2.19 -4.06
CA ALA A 37 4.40 -1.99 -3.23
C ALA A 37 4.07 -2.15 -1.73
N TYR A 38 2.93 -1.63 -1.27
CA TYR A 38 2.46 -1.82 0.10
C TYR A 38 2.18 -3.30 0.42
N ILE A 39 1.47 -4.01 -0.47
CA ILE A 39 1.15 -5.44 -0.31
C ILE A 39 2.43 -6.29 -0.27
N ALA A 40 3.40 -6.01 -1.13
CA ALA A 40 4.70 -6.69 -1.14
C ALA A 40 5.49 -6.45 0.16
N ALA A 41 5.34 -5.26 0.75
CA ALA A 41 6.00 -4.86 1.99
C ALA A 41 5.29 -5.36 3.27
N MET A 42 4.06 -5.88 3.17
CA MET A 42 3.33 -6.40 4.33
C MET A 42 4.07 -7.57 4.99
N PRO A 43 4.23 -7.59 6.32
CA PRO A 43 5.08 -8.57 6.99
C PRO A 43 4.43 -9.96 7.08
N GLY A 44 5.18 -10.99 6.68
CA GLY A 44 4.82 -12.41 6.83
C GLY A 44 3.56 -12.78 6.07
N TRP A 45 2.64 -13.51 6.72
CA TRP A 45 1.39 -13.98 6.10
C TRP A 45 0.47 -12.83 5.64
N LYS A 46 0.67 -11.61 6.13
CA LYS A 46 -0.17 -10.46 5.78
C LYS A 46 -0.08 -10.12 4.29
N SER A 47 1.08 -10.30 3.64
CA SER A 47 1.23 -10.06 2.19
C SER A 47 0.34 -10.98 1.35
N GLU A 48 0.24 -12.25 1.72
CA GLU A 48 -0.66 -13.21 1.05
C GLU A 48 -2.13 -12.78 1.17
N VAL A 49 -2.55 -12.40 2.38
CA VAL A 49 -3.91 -11.90 2.61
C VAL A 49 -4.16 -10.60 1.87
N GLY A 50 -3.18 -9.69 1.84
CA GLY A 50 -3.25 -8.44 1.08
C GLY A 50 -3.46 -8.68 -0.43
N ARG A 51 -2.71 -9.62 -1.03
CA ARG A 51 -2.88 -10.01 -2.43
C ARG A 51 -4.26 -10.57 -2.71
N ARG A 52 -4.76 -11.46 -1.84
CA ARG A 52 -6.09 -12.04 -2.00
C ARG A 52 -7.21 -11.00 -1.87
N LEU A 53 -7.09 -10.07 -0.92
CA LEU A 53 -8.03 -8.96 -0.77
C LEU A 53 -8.03 -8.07 -2.00
N ASP A 54 -6.86 -7.67 -2.50
CA ASP A 54 -6.74 -6.83 -3.70
C ASP A 54 -7.42 -7.47 -4.92
N GLN A 55 -7.18 -8.77 -5.14
CA GLN A 55 -7.83 -9.52 -6.21
C GLN A 55 -9.36 -9.54 -6.09
N LEU A 56 -9.89 -9.81 -4.89
CA LEU A 56 -11.34 -9.82 -4.65
C LEU A 56 -11.96 -8.44 -4.86
N ILE A 57 -11.28 -7.37 -4.44
CA ILE A 57 -11.75 -5.99 -4.62
C ILE A 57 -11.82 -5.63 -6.10
N VAL A 58 -10.76 -5.92 -6.87
CA VAL A 58 -10.73 -5.65 -8.32
C VAL A 58 -11.79 -6.47 -9.07
N GLN A 59 -12.04 -7.72 -8.65
CA GLN A 59 -13.11 -8.54 -9.23
C GLN A 59 -14.50 -8.00 -8.91
N ALA A 60 -14.74 -7.52 -7.69
CA ALA A 60 -16.03 -6.98 -7.28
C ALA A 60 -16.29 -5.56 -7.83
N VAL A 61 -15.24 -4.76 -8.02
CA VAL A 61 -15.30 -3.37 -8.45
C VAL A 61 -14.28 -3.14 -9.58
N PRO A 62 -14.65 -3.41 -10.85
CA PRO A 62 -13.72 -3.38 -11.99
C PRO A 62 -13.00 -2.04 -12.22
N ASN A 63 -13.61 -0.93 -11.80
CA ASN A 63 -13.06 0.42 -11.95
C ASN A 63 -12.62 1.04 -10.61
N VAL A 64 -12.22 0.19 -9.66
CA VAL A 64 -11.79 0.65 -8.33
C VAL A 64 -10.61 1.61 -8.42
N GLN A 65 -10.72 2.77 -7.78
CA GLN A 65 -9.60 3.67 -7.57
C GLN A 65 -8.74 3.18 -6.42
N LYS A 66 -7.43 3.16 -6.62
CA LYS A 66 -6.44 2.73 -5.63
C LYS A 66 -5.52 3.89 -5.26
N ALA A 67 -5.14 3.99 -4.00
CA ALA A 67 -4.13 4.94 -3.57
C ALA A 67 -3.46 4.50 -2.26
N VAL A 68 -2.22 4.93 -2.03
CA VAL A 68 -1.65 4.99 -0.69
C VAL A 68 -1.80 6.40 -0.16
N LYS A 69 -2.49 6.55 0.96
CA LYS A 69 -2.72 7.83 1.67
C LYS A 69 -2.51 7.60 3.16
N TRP A 70 -1.92 8.56 3.85
CA TRP A 70 -1.61 8.44 5.30
C TRP A 70 -0.96 7.08 5.65
N ASN A 71 -0.03 6.66 4.79
CA ASN A 71 0.73 5.41 4.91
C ASN A 71 -0.15 4.13 4.96
N SER A 72 -1.31 4.14 4.32
CA SER A 72 -2.22 2.99 4.21
C SER A 72 -2.81 2.92 2.80
N PRO A 73 -3.02 1.73 2.22
CA PRO A 73 -3.75 1.58 0.97
C PRO A 73 -5.24 1.87 1.17
N PHE A 74 -5.82 2.58 0.22
CA PHE A 74 -7.23 2.93 0.12
C PHE A 74 -7.78 2.47 -1.23
N TYR A 75 -9.02 1.99 -1.19
CA TYR A 75 -9.84 1.61 -2.34
C TYR A 75 -11.09 2.47 -2.36
N GLY A 76 -11.48 2.93 -3.54
CA GLY A 76 -12.54 3.89 -3.73
C GLY A 76 -13.19 3.80 -5.09
N MET A 77 -14.15 4.68 -5.32
CA MET A 77 -14.81 4.88 -6.61
C MET A 77 -14.78 6.35 -6.98
N GLU A 78 -14.66 6.63 -8.27
CA GLU A 78 -14.65 8.00 -8.77
C GLU A 78 -15.95 8.72 -8.38
N GLY A 79 -15.84 9.93 -7.83
CA GLY A 79 -17.00 10.73 -7.39
C GLY A 79 -17.65 10.29 -6.07
N GLU A 80 -17.44 9.06 -5.61
CA GLU A 80 -18.08 8.45 -4.43
C GLU A 80 -17.14 8.35 -3.22
N GLY A 81 -15.84 8.61 -3.42
CA GLY A 81 -14.84 8.63 -2.35
C GLY A 81 -14.22 7.26 -2.06
N TRP A 82 -13.67 7.11 -0.86
CA TRP A 82 -12.91 5.93 -0.43
C TRP A 82 -13.76 5.07 0.49
N PHE A 83 -13.97 3.80 0.15
CA PHE A 83 -14.85 2.89 0.91
C PHE A 83 -14.09 1.87 1.75
N LEU A 84 -12.79 1.65 1.49
CA LEU A 84 -11.97 0.71 2.24
C LEU A 84 -10.55 1.27 2.43
N GLY A 85 -10.03 1.14 3.66
CA GLY A 85 -8.62 1.34 3.98
C GLY A 85 -8.09 0.14 4.75
N ILE A 86 -6.84 -0.26 4.50
CA ILE A 86 -6.20 -1.40 5.19
C ILE A 86 -4.98 -0.88 5.95
N HIS A 87 -4.79 -1.36 7.18
CA HIS A 87 -3.63 -1.02 7.99
C HIS A 87 -3.04 -2.28 8.65
N CYS A 88 -1.71 -2.42 8.59
CA CYS A 88 -1.03 -3.49 9.29
C CYS A 88 -0.73 -3.08 10.74
N PHE A 89 -1.13 -3.92 11.69
CA PHE A 89 -0.71 -3.82 13.08
C PHE A 89 0.31 -4.92 13.43
N GLY A 90 1.25 -4.54 14.29
CA GLY A 90 2.21 -5.39 14.96
C GLY A 90 1.53 -6.18 16.08
N ARG A 91 2.34 -6.92 16.85
CA ARG A 91 1.89 -7.56 18.08
C ARG A 91 1.92 -6.57 19.23
#